data_AF-A0A4Z0AUM5-F1
#
_entry.id   AF-A0A4Z0AUM5-F1
#
_cell.length_a   1.000
_cell.length_b   1.000
_cell.length_c   1.000
_cell.angle_alpha   90.00
_cell.angle_beta   90.00
_cell.angle_gamma   90.00
#
_symmetry.space_group_name_H-M   'P 1'
#
loop_
_entity.id
_entity.type
_entity.pdbx_description
1 polymer ?
#
loop_
_entity_poly.entity_id
_entity_poly.type
_entity_poly.pdbx_seq_one_letter_code
_entity_poly.pdbx_strand_id
1 'polypeptide(L)'
;MSEASGAPNLLGGRYQLERLLGSGGMGVVYRARDLLHEAFGEPNSHVAVKLLGEAFCGSPDAHVLLYSEFALTRSVLHAHVVRAFSFEVDTAHQLAFFTMELMQGLTLDRLLVECPNGLPWPELQPIALQLLDALACSHRQGVLHGDVKPANVMLGEQGVRLFDFGLGHAQAQWADGLPGLSRSRLNAWTPAYAAPELLASGCLSTRTDLYGAACVVYELAQGKRLSLRLCDQLLARPRQLPRQCWSALRAALAMDPEHRSVGVDGLREALANRRRHWFV
;
A
#
# COMPACT_ATOMS: atom_id res chain seq x y z
N MET A 1 -3.50 -31.93 -5.77
CA MET A 1 -4.33 -31.38 -4.69
C MET A 1 -3.38 -30.81 -3.66
N SER A 2 -3.06 -29.53 -3.76
CA SER A 2 -2.08 -28.87 -2.89
C SER A 2 -2.84 -28.37 -1.66
N GLU A 3 -2.61 -28.97 -0.50
CA GLU A 3 -2.97 -28.40 0.79
C GLU A 3 -2.26 -27.05 0.92
N ALA A 4 -2.98 -25.98 0.63
CA ALA A 4 -2.48 -24.63 0.80
C ALA A 4 -3.04 -24.09 2.12
N SER A 5 -2.16 -23.93 3.11
CA SER A 5 -2.30 -23.11 4.35
C SER A 5 -3.42 -23.51 5.33
N GLY A 6 -3.11 -23.59 6.62
CA GLY A 6 -4.00 -24.11 7.69
C GLY A 6 -5.30 -23.34 7.98
N ALA A 7 -5.83 -22.55 7.04
CA ALA A 7 -7.13 -21.87 7.16
C ALA A 7 -8.29 -22.81 6.79
N PRO A 8 -9.43 -22.74 7.49
CA PRO A 8 -10.61 -23.54 7.16
C PRO A 8 -11.21 -23.11 5.82
N ASN A 9 -11.87 -24.04 5.12
CA ASN A 9 -12.50 -23.77 3.82
C ASN A 9 -13.68 -22.77 3.92
N LEU A 10 -14.32 -22.67 5.08
CA LEU A 10 -15.45 -21.77 5.35
C LEU A 10 -15.18 -20.97 6.62
N LEU A 11 -15.11 -19.65 6.49
CA LEU A 11 -14.91 -18.72 7.62
C LEU A 11 -16.22 -18.08 8.04
N GLY A 12 -16.47 -18.07 9.35
CA GLY A 12 -17.63 -17.40 9.96
C GLY A 12 -18.98 -17.90 9.43
N GLY A 13 -19.03 -19.11 8.85
CA GLY A 13 -20.22 -19.65 8.19
C GLY A 13 -20.67 -18.90 6.93
N ARG A 14 -19.87 -17.95 6.41
CA ARG A 14 -20.26 -17.03 5.34
C ARG A 14 -19.27 -16.96 4.18
N TYR A 15 -17.97 -17.01 4.45
CA TYR A 15 -16.96 -16.77 3.43
C TYR A 15 -16.30 -18.09 3.02
N GLN A 16 -16.63 -18.59 1.84
CA GLN A 16 -16.02 -19.80 1.29
C GLN A 16 -14.70 -19.44 0.59
N LEU A 17 -13.57 -19.89 1.13
CA LEU A 17 -12.25 -19.62 0.57
C LEU A 17 -12.04 -20.41 -0.73
N GLU A 18 -11.53 -19.74 -1.77
CA GLU A 18 -11.29 -20.38 -3.09
C GLU A 18 -9.80 -20.50 -3.41
N ARG A 19 -9.06 -19.40 -3.30
CA ARG A 19 -7.69 -19.29 -3.82
C ARG A 19 -6.86 -18.32 -2.98
N LEU A 20 -5.62 -18.69 -2.68
CA LEU A 20 -4.62 -17.77 -2.15
C LEU A 20 -4.24 -16.72 -3.20
N LEU A 21 -4.42 -15.44 -2.85
CA LEU A 21 -4.03 -14.27 -3.66
C LEU A 21 -2.61 -13.81 -3.33
N GLY A 22 -2.23 -13.87 -2.05
CA GLY A 22 -0.91 -13.48 -1.59
C GLY A 22 -0.64 -13.92 -0.16
N SER A 23 0.64 -14.06 0.17
CA SER A 23 1.13 -14.34 1.52
C SER A 23 2.31 -13.41 1.79
N GLY A 24 2.34 -12.79 2.96
CA GLY A 24 3.33 -11.78 3.32
C GLY A 24 3.59 -11.71 4.82
N GLY A 25 4.43 -10.75 5.23
CA GLY A 25 4.99 -10.68 6.57
C GLY A 25 4.00 -10.49 7.72
N MET A 26 2.75 -10.08 7.46
CA MET A 26 1.71 -9.94 8.50
C MET A 26 0.51 -10.85 8.27
N GLY A 27 0.35 -11.46 7.08
CA GLY A 27 -0.91 -12.11 6.75
C GLY A 27 -0.93 -12.87 5.44
N VAL A 28 -2.02 -13.62 5.28
CA VAL A 28 -2.41 -14.34 4.07
C VAL A 28 -3.73 -13.78 3.56
N VAL A 29 -3.84 -13.62 2.24
CA VAL A 29 -5.03 -13.05 1.59
C VAL A 29 -5.61 -14.06 0.63
N TYR A 30 -6.90 -14.36 0.75
CA TYR A 30 -7.63 -15.28 -0.12
C TYR A 30 -8.69 -14.54 -0.92
N ARG A 31 -8.97 -15.04 -2.11
CA ARG A 31 -10.25 -14.84 -2.77
C ARG A 31 -11.27 -15.74 -2.09
N ALA A 32 -12.43 -15.19 -1.76
CA ALA A 32 -13.53 -15.93 -1.18
C ALA A 32 -14.86 -15.54 -1.84
N ARG A 33 -15.82 -16.46 -1.80
CA ARG A 33 -17.23 -16.19 -2.10
C ARG A 33 -17.95 -15.80 -0.82
N ASP A 34 -18.66 -14.67 -0.85
CA ASP A 34 -19.61 -14.27 0.17
C ASP A 34 -20.95 -14.99 -0.07
N LEU A 35 -21.17 -16.07 0.66
CA LEU A 35 -22.34 -16.94 0.49
C LEU A 35 -23.66 -16.23 0.81
N LEU A 36 -23.63 -15.17 1.64
CA LEU A 36 -24.82 -14.38 1.95
C LEU A 36 -25.23 -13.55 0.73
N HIS A 37 -24.30 -12.75 0.18
CA HIS A 37 -24.57 -11.94 -1.00
C HIS A 37 -24.90 -12.80 -2.23
N GLU A 38 -24.23 -13.94 -2.36
CA GLU A 38 -24.55 -14.90 -3.43
C GLU A 38 -25.97 -15.46 -3.30
N ALA A 39 -26.43 -15.81 -2.10
CA ALA A 39 -27.80 -16.30 -1.89
C ALA A 39 -28.87 -15.26 -2.25
N PHE A 40 -28.55 -13.97 -2.17
CA PHE A 40 -29.41 -12.87 -2.63
C PHE A 40 -29.22 -12.51 -4.12
N GLY A 41 -28.39 -13.25 -4.85
CA GLY A 41 -28.20 -13.09 -6.30
C GLY A 41 -27.33 -11.91 -6.70
N GLU A 42 -26.45 -11.41 -5.82
CA GLU A 42 -25.51 -10.36 -6.20
C GLU A 42 -24.50 -10.88 -7.24
N PRO A 43 -24.31 -10.17 -8.38
CA PRO A 43 -23.47 -10.67 -9.48
C PRO A 43 -21.97 -10.71 -9.13
N ASN A 44 -21.54 -9.92 -8.14
CA ASN A 44 -20.15 -9.81 -7.70
C ASN A 44 -20.00 -10.12 -6.21
N SER A 45 -20.41 -11.31 -5.79
CA SER A 45 -20.32 -11.78 -4.39
C SER A 45 -18.89 -12.16 -3.94
N HIS A 46 -17.86 -11.89 -4.73
CA HIS A 46 -16.49 -12.25 -4.37
C HIS A 46 -15.79 -11.14 -3.59
N VAL A 47 -15.07 -11.53 -2.54
CA VAL A 47 -14.31 -10.63 -1.68
C VAL A 47 -12.88 -11.13 -1.51
N ALA A 48 -11.98 -10.23 -1.12
CA ALA A 48 -10.69 -10.64 -0.57
C ALA A 48 -10.82 -10.76 0.95
N VAL A 49 -10.27 -11.84 1.53
CA VAL A 49 -10.26 -12.11 2.96
C VAL A 49 -8.82 -12.13 3.43
N LYS A 50 -8.45 -11.23 4.35
CA LYS A 50 -7.12 -11.21 4.98
C LYS A 50 -7.19 -11.85 6.36
N LEU A 51 -6.31 -12.82 6.59
CA LEU A 51 -6.04 -13.45 7.87
C LEU A 51 -4.58 -13.19 8.26
N LEU A 52 -4.26 -13.39 9.53
CA LEU A 52 -2.86 -13.43 9.97
C LEU A 52 -2.19 -14.72 9.50
N GLY A 53 -0.90 -14.63 9.19
CA GLY A 53 -0.11 -15.81 8.84
C GLY A 53 0.18 -16.67 10.06
N GLU A 54 0.52 -17.94 9.84
CA GLU A 54 0.83 -18.92 10.90
C GLU A 54 1.89 -18.43 11.89
N ALA A 55 2.83 -17.59 11.44
CA ALA A 55 3.86 -16.96 12.27
C ALA A 55 3.29 -16.11 13.44
N PHE A 56 2.01 -15.70 13.36
CA PHE A 56 1.34 -14.91 14.39
C PHE A 56 0.26 -15.70 15.15
N CYS A 57 -0.05 -16.94 14.78
CA CYS A 57 -1.12 -17.74 15.38
C CYS A 57 -0.95 -18.03 16.89
N GLY A 58 0.22 -17.73 17.48
CA GLY A 58 0.47 -17.84 18.92
C GLY A 58 0.76 -16.51 19.63
N SER A 59 0.74 -15.38 18.92
CA SER A 59 1.00 -14.07 19.53
C SER A 59 -0.26 -13.57 20.24
N PRO A 60 -0.20 -13.20 21.54
CA PRO A 60 -1.33 -12.61 22.26
C PRO A 60 -1.88 -11.36 21.56
N ASP A 61 -1.03 -10.63 20.84
CA ASP A 61 -1.37 -9.37 20.19
C ASP A 61 -1.77 -9.55 18.71
N ALA A 62 -1.82 -10.77 18.19
CA ALA A 62 -2.05 -11.06 16.77
C ALA A 62 -3.32 -10.36 16.23
N HIS A 63 -4.46 -10.62 16.89
CA HIS A 63 -5.76 -10.05 16.55
C HIS A 63 -5.77 -8.51 16.62
N VAL A 64 -4.99 -7.94 17.53
CA VAL A 64 -4.79 -6.50 17.67
C VAL A 64 -4.03 -5.92 16.46
N LEU A 65 -3.00 -6.62 15.96
CA LEU A 65 -2.26 -6.20 14.77
C LEU A 65 -3.19 -6.16 13.54
N LEU A 66 -3.97 -7.24 13.35
CA LEU A 66 -4.91 -7.33 12.23
C LEU A 66 -6.02 -6.27 12.31
N TYR A 67 -6.56 -6.04 13.51
CA TYR A 67 -7.58 -5.03 13.72
C TYR A 67 -7.05 -3.62 13.45
N SER A 68 -5.81 -3.35 13.87
CA SER A 68 -5.16 -2.07 13.61
C SER A 68 -5.01 -1.80 12.11
N GLU A 69 -4.59 -2.81 11.33
CA GLU A 69 -4.55 -2.71 9.86
C GLU A 69 -5.94 -2.46 9.26
N PHE A 70 -6.94 -3.22 9.70
CA PHE A 70 -8.32 -3.03 9.26
C PHE A 70 -8.83 -1.61 9.57
N ALA A 71 -8.60 -1.13 10.79
CA ALA A 71 -9.05 0.19 11.23
C ALA A 71 -8.40 1.32 10.41
N LEU A 72 -7.09 1.24 10.17
CA LEU A 72 -6.38 2.21 9.33
C LEU A 72 -6.91 2.18 7.90
N THR A 73 -7.03 1.00 7.30
CA THR A 73 -7.54 0.84 5.93
C THR A 73 -8.97 1.36 5.80
N ARG A 74 -9.84 1.05 6.78
CA ARG A 74 -11.24 1.49 6.79
C ARG A 74 -11.40 2.99 7.00
N SER A 75 -10.49 3.62 7.73
CA SER A 75 -10.55 5.06 8.00
C SER A 75 -10.34 5.89 6.73
N VAL A 76 -9.58 5.38 5.75
CA VAL A 76 -9.25 6.12 4.52
C VAL A 76 -10.25 5.83 3.40
N LEU A 77 -11.17 6.78 3.18
CA LEU A 77 -12.13 6.71 2.07
C LEU A 77 -11.62 7.46 0.84
N HIS A 78 -11.18 6.72 -0.19
CA HIS A 78 -10.72 7.30 -1.45
C HIS A 78 -10.83 6.30 -2.61
N ALA A 79 -11.08 6.77 -3.84
CA ALA A 79 -11.22 5.90 -5.01
C ALA A 79 -9.97 5.08 -5.36
N HIS A 80 -8.79 5.53 -4.90
CA HIS A 80 -7.50 4.88 -5.13
C HIS A 80 -6.94 4.17 -3.89
N VAL A 81 -7.78 3.89 -2.89
CA VAL A 81 -7.44 3.10 -1.70
C VAL A 81 -8.39 1.90 -1.63
N VAL A 82 -7.86 0.72 -1.30
CA VAL A 82 -8.67 -0.50 -1.16
C VAL A 82 -9.75 -0.30 -0.09
N ARG A 83 -10.97 -0.75 -0.38
CA ARG A 83 -12.06 -0.67 0.60
C ARG A 83 -12.10 -1.87 1.52
N ALA A 84 -11.95 -1.66 2.83
CA ALA A 84 -12.26 -2.66 3.84
C ALA A 84 -13.77 -2.67 4.16
N PHE A 85 -14.37 -3.85 4.31
CA PHE A 85 -15.81 -4.01 4.53
C PHE A 85 -16.14 -4.38 5.98
N SER A 86 -15.71 -5.55 6.46
CA SER A 86 -15.99 -6.04 7.81
C SER A 86 -14.75 -6.63 8.47
N PHE A 87 -14.66 -6.52 9.80
CA PHE A 87 -13.74 -7.29 10.63
C PHE A 87 -14.56 -8.25 11.47
N GLU A 88 -14.17 -9.52 11.49
CA GLU A 88 -14.93 -10.60 12.07
C GLU A 88 -14.01 -11.57 12.80
N VAL A 89 -14.60 -12.30 13.76
CA VAL A 89 -13.92 -13.37 14.49
C VAL A 89 -14.70 -14.65 14.26
N ASP A 90 -14.06 -15.63 13.64
CA ASP A 90 -14.57 -16.99 13.57
C ASP A 90 -14.33 -17.68 14.92
N THR A 91 -15.37 -17.80 15.73
CA THR A 91 -15.29 -18.42 17.05
C THR A 91 -15.10 -19.94 16.98
N ALA A 92 -15.49 -20.60 15.89
CA ALA A 92 -15.32 -22.04 15.74
C ALA A 92 -13.84 -22.38 15.52
N HIS A 93 -13.13 -21.55 14.76
CA HIS A 93 -11.72 -21.73 14.43
C HIS A 93 -10.77 -20.84 15.25
N GLN A 94 -11.30 -19.94 16.08
CA GLN A 94 -10.55 -18.95 16.87
C GLN A 94 -9.65 -18.07 15.98
N LEU A 95 -10.17 -17.65 14.83
CA LEU A 95 -9.44 -16.84 13.84
C LEU A 95 -10.10 -15.48 13.65
N ALA A 96 -9.31 -14.41 13.72
CA ALA A 96 -9.74 -13.10 13.26
C ALA A 96 -9.44 -12.93 11.77
N PHE A 97 -10.34 -12.27 11.06
CA PHE A 97 -10.17 -11.94 9.65
C PHE A 97 -10.87 -10.63 9.33
N PHE A 98 -10.50 -10.00 8.22
CA PHE A 98 -11.32 -8.92 7.66
C PHE A 98 -11.51 -9.12 6.16
N THR A 99 -12.62 -8.59 5.67
CA THR A 99 -13.01 -8.62 4.26
C THR A 99 -12.74 -7.28 3.61
N MET A 100 -12.35 -7.32 2.34
CA MET A 100 -12.05 -6.12 1.56
C MET A 100 -12.36 -6.33 0.08
N GLU A 101 -12.33 -5.23 -0.67
CA GLU A 101 -12.46 -5.21 -2.12
C GLU A 101 -11.53 -6.25 -2.76
N LEU A 102 -12.11 -7.13 -3.58
CA LEU A 102 -11.33 -8.01 -4.44
C LEU A 102 -10.80 -7.19 -5.62
N MET A 103 -9.59 -6.67 -5.47
CA MET A 103 -8.92 -5.92 -6.52
C MET A 103 -8.58 -6.82 -7.71
N GLN A 104 -8.74 -6.28 -8.92
CA GLN A 104 -8.38 -6.95 -10.18
C GLN A 104 -7.21 -6.22 -10.84
N GLY A 105 -6.29 -6.98 -11.43
CA GLY A 105 -5.16 -6.44 -12.17
C GLY A 105 -3.81 -6.91 -11.63
N LEU A 106 -2.77 -6.12 -11.89
CA LEU A 106 -1.38 -6.46 -11.57
C LEU A 106 -0.84 -5.52 -10.51
N THR A 107 -0.13 -6.07 -9.53
CA THR A 107 0.68 -5.26 -8.63
C THR A 107 1.79 -4.54 -9.41
N LEU A 108 2.15 -3.33 -8.99
CA LEU A 108 3.17 -2.55 -9.71
C LEU A 108 4.54 -3.25 -9.69
N ASP A 109 4.82 -4.12 -8.72
CA ASP A 109 6.05 -4.91 -8.69
C ASP A 109 6.11 -5.98 -9.80
N ARG A 110 4.95 -6.53 -10.21
CA ARG A 110 4.82 -7.41 -11.37
C ARG A 110 4.87 -6.61 -12.67
N LEU A 111 4.20 -5.45 -12.72
CA LEU A 111 4.26 -4.54 -13.86
C LEU A 111 5.70 -4.12 -14.17
N LEU A 112 6.52 -3.85 -13.14
CA LEU A 112 7.94 -3.55 -13.28
C LEU A 112 8.74 -4.67 -13.98
N VAL A 113 8.39 -5.94 -13.72
CA VAL A 113 9.02 -7.08 -14.38
C VAL A 113 8.66 -7.13 -15.86
N GLU A 114 7.43 -6.77 -16.22
CA GLU A 114 6.94 -6.73 -17.60
C GLU A 114 7.46 -5.52 -18.40
N CYS A 115 7.93 -4.47 -17.71
CA CYS A 115 8.36 -3.20 -18.31
C CYS A 115 9.85 -2.87 -18.01
N PRO A 116 10.83 -3.66 -18.49
CA PRO A 116 12.25 -3.51 -18.14
C PRO A 116 12.91 -2.20 -18.63
N ASN A 117 12.25 -1.48 -19.55
CA ASN A 117 12.70 -0.19 -20.08
C ASN A 117 11.94 1.01 -19.47
N GLY A 118 11.10 0.75 -18.47
CA GLY A 118 10.22 1.73 -17.83
C GLY A 118 8.95 2.01 -18.63
N LEU A 119 7.95 2.56 -17.95
CA LEU A 119 6.69 2.96 -18.55
C LEU A 119 6.83 4.32 -19.26
N PRO A 120 6.30 4.46 -20.49
CA PRO A 120 6.18 5.76 -21.13
C PRO A 120 5.44 6.77 -20.25
N TRP A 121 5.82 8.05 -20.35
CA TRP A 121 5.20 9.11 -19.53
C TRP A 121 3.67 9.13 -19.54
N PRO A 122 2.96 8.97 -20.69
CA PRO A 122 1.50 8.98 -20.71
C PRO A 122 0.85 7.86 -19.89
N GLU A 123 1.54 6.73 -19.68
CA GLU A 123 1.07 5.60 -18.88
C GLU A 123 1.51 5.75 -17.42
N LEU A 124 2.72 6.24 -17.19
CA LEU A 124 3.27 6.47 -15.85
C LEU A 124 2.54 7.59 -15.10
N GLN A 125 2.22 8.69 -15.81
CA GLN A 125 1.68 9.90 -15.17
C GLN A 125 0.36 9.63 -14.44
N PRO A 126 -0.66 8.95 -15.02
CA PRO A 126 -1.88 8.62 -14.30
C PRO A 126 -1.63 7.78 -13.03
N ILE A 127 -0.77 6.75 -13.12
CA ILE A 127 -0.41 5.89 -11.98
C ILE A 127 0.18 6.73 -10.84
N ALA A 128 1.14 7.59 -11.17
CA ALA A 128 1.81 8.46 -10.21
C ALA A 128 0.83 9.44 -9.55
N LEU A 129 -0.03 10.09 -10.34
CA LEU A 129 -1.01 11.05 -9.82
C LEU A 129 -2.03 10.39 -8.89
N GLN A 130 -2.56 9.23 -9.28
CA GLN A 130 -3.56 8.52 -8.49
C GLN A 130 -2.98 8.00 -7.16
N LEU A 131 -1.74 7.51 -7.16
CA LEU A 131 -1.03 7.11 -5.94
C LEU A 131 -0.81 8.31 -5.00
N LEU A 132 -0.39 9.45 -5.55
CA LEU A 132 -0.18 10.67 -4.76
C LEU A 132 -1.52 11.23 -4.24
N ASP A 133 -2.59 11.14 -5.01
CA ASP A 133 -3.95 11.50 -4.56
C ASP A 133 -4.42 10.62 -3.39
N ALA A 134 -4.17 9.31 -3.45
CA ALA A 134 -4.46 8.39 -2.35
C ALA A 134 -3.69 8.76 -1.08
N LEU A 135 -2.39 9.01 -1.18
CA LEU A 135 -1.55 9.40 -0.05
C LEU A 135 -1.92 10.77 0.53
N ALA A 136 -2.20 11.76 -0.33
CA ALA A 136 -2.65 13.06 0.12
C ALA A 136 -3.98 12.98 0.89
N CYS A 137 -4.90 12.12 0.42
CA CYS A 137 -6.15 11.84 1.13
C CYS A 137 -5.89 11.20 2.51
N SER A 138 -5.06 10.15 2.54
CA SER A 138 -4.64 9.48 3.77
C SER A 138 -4.02 10.45 4.78
N HIS A 139 -3.09 11.31 4.33
CA HIS A 139 -2.39 12.27 5.18
C HIS A 139 -3.33 13.35 5.73
N ARG A 140 -4.30 13.85 4.94
CA ARG A 140 -5.33 14.78 5.43
C ARG A 140 -6.23 14.17 6.50
N GLN A 141 -6.39 12.85 6.45
CA GLN A 141 -7.11 12.08 7.46
C GLN A 141 -6.20 11.67 8.63
N GLY A 142 -4.94 12.13 8.69
CA GLY A 142 -4.02 11.80 9.78
C GLY A 142 -3.52 10.35 9.74
N VAL A 143 -3.69 9.64 8.61
CA VAL A 143 -3.23 8.26 8.43
C VAL A 143 -1.98 8.25 7.58
N LEU A 144 -0.94 7.62 8.10
CA LEU A 144 0.31 7.34 7.39
C LEU A 144 0.28 5.88 6.92
N HIS A 145 0.71 5.61 5.68
CA HIS A 145 0.69 4.27 5.11
C HIS A 145 1.79 3.37 5.68
N GLY A 146 3.02 3.89 5.80
CA GLY A 146 4.13 3.16 6.40
C GLY A 146 4.94 2.31 5.42
N ASP A 147 4.28 1.61 4.50
CA ASP A 147 4.95 0.64 3.60
C ASP A 147 4.66 0.90 2.12
N VAL A 148 4.84 2.15 1.65
CA VAL A 148 4.58 2.48 0.24
C VAL A 148 5.63 1.83 -0.65
N LYS A 149 5.22 0.83 -1.43
CA LYS A 149 6.08 0.07 -2.36
C LYS A 149 5.27 -0.49 -3.53
N PRO A 150 5.91 -0.92 -4.64
CA PRO A 150 5.18 -1.41 -5.82
C PRO A 150 4.30 -2.63 -5.54
N ALA A 151 4.67 -3.48 -4.57
CA ALA A 151 3.88 -4.65 -4.19
C ALA A 151 2.59 -4.32 -3.43
N ASN A 152 2.45 -3.10 -2.89
CA ASN A 152 1.28 -2.60 -2.14
C ASN A 152 0.40 -1.67 -2.98
N VAL A 153 0.62 -1.63 -4.29
CA VAL A 153 -0.20 -0.87 -5.24
C VAL A 153 -0.57 -1.78 -6.39
N MET A 154 -1.87 -1.92 -6.64
CA MET A 154 -2.40 -2.70 -7.76
C MET A 154 -2.92 -1.76 -8.84
N LEU A 155 -2.59 -2.04 -10.10
CA LEU A 155 -3.13 -1.38 -11.27
C LEU A 155 -4.21 -2.27 -11.90
N GLY A 156 -5.45 -1.78 -11.88
CA GLY A 156 -6.59 -2.39 -12.57
C GLY A 156 -7.18 -1.48 -13.64
N GLU A 157 -8.30 -1.90 -14.24
CA GLU A 157 -8.98 -1.14 -15.30
C GLU A 157 -9.44 0.25 -14.85
N GLN A 158 -9.77 0.40 -13.56
CA GLN A 158 -10.21 1.66 -12.96
C GLN A 158 -9.05 2.50 -12.37
N GLY A 159 -7.81 2.17 -12.72
CA GLY A 159 -6.61 2.79 -12.17
C GLY A 159 -6.06 2.06 -10.95
N VAL A 160 -5.30 2.78 -10.13
CA VAL A 160 -4.59 2.16 -9.00
C VAL A 160 -5.46 1.98 -7.76
N ARG A 161 -5.09 1.00 -6.95
CA ARG A 161 -5.54 0.81 -5.57
C ARG A 161 -4.31 0.65 -4.67
N LEU A 162 -4.16 1.54 -3.71
CA LEU A 162 -3.21 1.43 -2.60
C LEU A 162 -3.82 0.53 -1.52
N PHE A 163 -3.05 -0.46 -1.05
CA PHE A 163 -3.51 -1.44 -0.07
C PHE A 163 -2.38 -1.80 0.91
N ASP A 164 -2.74 -2.53 1.98
CA ASP A 164 -1.83 -2.99 3.04
C ASP A 164 -1.26 -1.86 3.93
N PHE A 165 -2.13 -1.31 4.77
CA PHE A 165 -1.77 -0.34 5.82
C PHE A 165 -1.19 -1.02 7.07
N GLY A 166 -0.67 -2.25 6.96
CA GLY A 166 -0.23 -3.06 8.11
C GLY A 166 0.89 -2.41 8.94
N LEU A 167 1.70 -1.54 8.33
CA LEU A 167 2.74 -0.76 9.03
C LEU A 167 2.34 0.70 9.31
N GLY A 168 1.10 1.08 8.95
CA GLY A 168 0.60 2.45 9.01
C GLY A 168 0.43 2.99 10.43
N HIS A 169 0.29 4.31 10.55
CA HIS A 169 0.03 5.01 11.82
C HIS A 169 -1.21 5.88 11.70
N ALA A 170 -2.01 5.94 12.75
CA ALA A 170 -2.93 7.06 12.95
C ALA A 170 -2.23 8.11 13.83
N GLN A 171 -2.14 9.35 13.36
CA GLN A 171 -1.63 10.47 14.17
C GLN A 171 -2.54 10.69 15.40
N ALA A 172 -1.96 11.30 16.45
CA ALA A 172 -2.48 11.33 17.82
C ALA A 172 -3.98 11.67 17.99
N GLN A 173 -4.60 12.38 17.05
CA GLN A 173 -6.03 12.71 17.07
C GLN A 173 -6.97 11.49 16.93
N TRP A 174 -6.47 10.34 16.45
CA TRP A 174 -7.16 9.05 16.39
C TRP A 174 -6.46 7.92 17.17
N ALA A 175 -5.36 8.24 17.85
CA ALA A 175 -4.58 7.26 18.61
C ALA A 175 -5.21 6.92 19.98
N ASP A 176 -6.17 7.72 20.45
CA ASP A 176 -6.92 7.44 21.68
C ASP A 176 -7.84 6.23 21.46
N GLY A 177 -7.30 5.02 21.67
CA GLY A 177 -8.05 3.77 21.72
C GLY A 177 -7.65 2.71 20.69
N LEU A 178 -6.83 3.03 19.68
CA LEU A 178 -6.24 1.99 18.83
C LEU A 178 -5.03 1.38 19.57
N PRO A 179 -4.91 0.04 19.64
CA PRO A 179 -3.77 -0.57 20.28
C PRO A 179 -2.48 -0.13 19.60
N GLY A 180 -1.54 0.44 20.37
CA GLY A 180 -0.27 0.92 19.85
C GLY A 180 0.54 -0.24 19.28
N LEU A 181 0.62 -0.33 17.96
CA LEU A 181 1.53 -1.21 17.25
C LEU A 181 2.97 -0.89 17.66
N SER A 182 3.59 -1.77 18.47
CA SER A 182 5.02 -1.69 18.78
C SER A 182 5.82 -2.14 17.56
N ARG A 183 6.03 -1.20 16.63
CA ARG A 183 6.77 -1.36 15.36
C ARG A 183 8.16 -1.98 15.51
N SER A 184 8.79 -1.79 16.67
CA SER A 184 10.09 -2.35 17.01
C SER A 184 10.06 -3.88 17.21
N ARG A 185 8.90 -4.50 17.44
CA ARG A 185 8.81 -5.96 17.62
C ARG A 185 8.77 -6.75 16.33
N LEU A 186 8.46 -6.12 15.19
CA LEU A 186 8.16 -6.83 13.95
C LEU A 186 9.28 -6.80 12.90
N ASN A 187 10.28 -5.91 12.99
CA ASN A 187 11.33 -5.74 11.97
C ASN A 187 10.78 -5.78 10.52
N ALA A 188 9.55 -5.32 10.31
CA ALA A 188 8.74 -5.69 9.15
C ALA A 188 8.76 -4.66 8.02
N TRP A 189 9.76 -3.78 7.95
CA TRP A 189 9.90 -2.90 6.79
C TRP A 189 10.50 -3.68 5.63
N THR A 190 10.04 -3.44 4.40
CA THR A 190 10.77 -3.89 3.21
C THR A 190 11.95 -2.93 3.01
N PRO A 191 13.21 -3.32 3.32
CA PRO A 191 14.28 -2.34 3.47
C PRO A 191 14.53 -1.48 2.23
N ALA A 192 14.22 -2.02 1.04
CA ALA A 192 14.39 -1.35 -0.25
C ALA A 192 13.57 -0.07 -0.44
N TYR A 193 12.41 0.06 0.22
CA TYR A 193 11.50 1.20 0.05
C TYR A 193 11.35 2.05 1.31
N ALA A 194 11.87 1.58 2.43
CA ALA A 194 11.86 2.33 3.68
C ALA A 194 12.69 3.61 3.52
N ALA A 195 12.12 4.72 3.97
CA ALA A 195 12.87 5.96 4.05
C ALA A 195 14.10 5.77 4.96
N PRO A 196 15.27 6.37 4.66
CA PRO A 196 16.51 6.14 5.39
C PRO A 196 16.39 6.39 6.90
N GLU A 197 15.61 7.39 7.29
CA GLU A 197 15.34 7.69 8.70
C GLU A 197 14.60 6.56 9.41
N LEU A 198 13.74 5.79 8.73
CA LEU A 198 13.08 4.63 9.33
C LEU A 198 14.08 3.49 9.61
N LEU A 199 15.05 3.30 8.71
CA LEU A 199 16.14 2.34 8.89
C LEU A 199 17.07 2.75 10.05
N ALA A 200 17.20 4.05 10.29
CA ALA A 200 17.94 4.63 11.41
C ALA A 200 17.11 4.69 12.73
N SER A 201 16.03 3.92 12.83
CA SER A 201 15.11 3.91 14.01
C SER A 201 14.37 5.23 14.25
N GLY A 202 14.22 6.07 13.22
CA GLY A 202 13.39 7.27 13.22
C GLY A 202 11.89 6.97 13.19
N CYS A 203 11.09 8.04 13.20
CA CYS A 203 9.63 7.95 13.26
C CYS A 203 8.97 8.03 11.88
N LEU A 204 7.82 7.37 11.75
CA LEU A 204 6.98 7.48 10.56
C LEU A 204 6.42 8.89 10.41
N SER A 205 6.42 9.42 9.20
CA SER A 205 5.88 10.75 8.89
C SER A 205 5.30 10.81 7.48
N THR A 206 4.67 11.92 7.11
CA THR A 206 4.24 12.12 5.72
C THR A 206 5.42 12.12 4.74
N ARG A 207 6.61 12.52 5.20
CA ARG A 207 7.85 12.51 4.41
C ARG A 207 8.38 11.09 4.14
N THR A 208 8.07 10.12 4.98
CA THR A 208 8.47 8.72 4.75
C THR A 208 7.60 8.07 3.67
N ASP A 209 6.29 8.32 3.69
CA ASP A 209 5.38 7.86 2.62
C ASP A 209 5.70 8.53 1.27
N LEU A 210 6.04 9.82 1.29
CA LEU A 210 6.50 10.55 0.12
C LEU A 210 7.73 9.90 -0.52
N TYR A 211 8.72 9.52 0.30
CA TYR A 211 9.93 8.86 -0.19
C TYR A 211 9.59 7.52 -0.87
N GLY A 212 8.78 6.67 -0.22
CA GLY A 212 8.34 5.41 -0.82
C GLY A 212 7.58 5.61 -2.14
N ALA A 213 6.68 6.59 -2.21
CA ALA A 213 5.97 6.93 -3.45
C ALA A 213 6.94 7.42 -4.55
N ALA A 214 7.93 8.23 -4.19
CA ALA A 214 8.94 8.71 -5.13
C ALA A 214 9.81 7.56 -5.66
N CYS A 215 10.16 6.58 -4.82
CA CYS A 215 10.82 5.35 -5.24
C CYS A 215 9.97 4.58 -6.27
N VAL A 216 8.67 4.38 -5.99
CA VAL A 216 7.75 3.71 -6.94
C VAL A 216 7.74 4.43 -8.29
N VAL A 217 7.57 5.75 -8.30
CA VAL A 217 7.53 6.55 -9.55
C VAL A 217 8.86 6.45 -10.30
N TYR A 218 9.98 6.54 -9.60
CA TYR A 218 11.31 6.44 -10.20
C TYR A 218 11.56 5.06 -10.82
N GLU A 219 11.22 3.99 -10.09
CA GLU A 219 11.40 2.61 -10.57
C GLU A 219 10.55 2.35 -11.80
N LEU A 220 9.29 2.79 -11.81
CA LEU A 220 8.41 2.64 -12.98
C LEU A 220 8.92 3.44 -14.18
N ALA A 221 9.47 4.63 -13.98
CA ALA A 221 10.06 5.43 -15.05
C ALA A 221 11.36 4.81 -15.61
N GLN A 222 12.10 4.10 -14.77
CA GLN A 222 13.41 3.52 -15.10
C GLN A 222 13.31 2.06 -15.59
N GLY A 223 12.24 1.33 -15.22
CA GLY A 223 12.05 -0.10 -15.47
C GLY A 223 12.90 -1.01 -14.60
N LYS A 224 13.54 -0.48 -13.55
CA LYS A 224 14.46 -1.23 -12.70
C LYS A 224 14.28 -0.83 -11.24
N ARG A 225 14.38 -1.82 -10.35
CA ARG A 225 14.35 -1.60 -8.91
C ARG A 225 15.56 -0.78 -8.44
N LEU A 226 15.32 0.14 -7.53
CA LEU A 226 16.36 0.86 -6.81
C LEU A 226 17.07 -0.13 -5.90
N SER A 227 18.39 -0.22 -6.00
CA SER A 227 19.16 -0.94 -5.00
C SER A 227 19.46 0.02 -3.84
N LEU A 228 19.43 -0.49 -2.60
CA LEU A 228 19.74 0.30 -1.39
C LEU A 228 21.11 1.00 -1.45
N ARG A 229 22.03 0.51 -2.29
CA ARG A 229 23.37 1.08 -2.49
C ARG A 229 23.42 2.28 -3.45
N LEU A 230 22.33 2.57 -4.18
CA LEU A 230 22.26 3.65 -5.18
C LEU A 230 21.78 4.98 -4.60
N CYS A 231 21.31 4.96 -3.35
CA CYS A 231 20.74 6.10 -2.67
C CYS A 231 21.76 7.23 -2.34
N ASP A 232 23.05 6.87 -2.20
CA ASP A 232 24.15 7.84 -2.07
C ASP A 232 24.70 8.32 -3.43
N GLN A 233 24.29 7.70 -4.54
CA GLN A 233 24.77 8.03 -5.88
C GLN A 233 23.86 9.05 -6.59
N LEU A 234 24.45 9.83 -7.50
CA LEU A 234 23.77 10.77 -8.39
C LEU A 234 22.70 10.03 -9.22
N LEU A 235 21.49 9.90 -8.69
CA LEU A 235 20.34 9.39 -9.44
C LEU A 235 20.23 10.19 -10.72
N ALA A 236 20.24 9.50 -11.86
CA ALA A 236 20.05 10.12 -13.15
C ALA A 236 18.56 10.24 -13.43
N ARG A 237 18.14 11.30 -14.12
CA ARG A 237 16.74 11.43 -14.57
C ARG A 237 16.38 10.24 -15.47
N PRO A 238 15.34 9.46 -15.15
CA PRO A 238 14.86 8.39 -16.02
C PRO A 238 14.45 8.94 -17.38
N ARG A 239 14.69 8.17 -18.45
CA ARG A 239 14.39 8.62 -19.83
C ARG A 239 12.91 8.95 -20.04
N GLN A 240 12.03 8.17 -19.40
CA GLN A 240 10.58 8.31 -19.51
C GLN A 240 10.02 9.48 -18.69
N LEU A 241 10.80 10.08 -17.79
CA LEU A 241 10.32 11.17 -16.94
C LEU A 241 10.59 12.54 -17.59
N PRO A 242 9.61 13.43 -17.78
CA PRO A 242 9.85 14.77 -18.31
C PRO A 242 10.86 15.58 -17.48
N ARG A 243 11.63 16.45 -18.15
CA ARG A 243 12.69 17.24 -17.49
C ARG A 243 12.13 18.12 -16.37
N GLN A 244 10.96 18.75 -16.55
CA GLN A 244 10.36 19.62 -15.54
C GLN A 244 9.92 18.87 -14.26
N CYS A 245 9.64 17.57 -14.37
CA CYS A 245 9.19 16.75 -13.24
C CYS A 245 10.37 16.25 -12.38
N TRP A 246 11.58 16.25 -12.93
CA TRP A 246 12.75 15.65 -12.31
C TRP A 246 13.18 16.34 -11.02
N SER A 247 13.13 17.68 -10.96
CA SER A 247 13.55 18.42 -9.77
C SER A 247 12.70 18.05 -8.55
N ALA A 248 11.39 17.99 -8.71
CA ALA A 248 10.46 17.61 -7.64
C ALA A 248 10.64 16.14 -7.22
N LEU A 249 10.73 15.21 -8.19
CA LEU A 249 10.95 13.79 -7.88
C LEU A 249 12.29 13.57 -7.17
N ARG A 250 13.35 14.24 -7.62
CA ARG A 250 14.67 14.17 -6.98
C ARG A 250 14.66 14.72 -5.56
N ALA A 251 13.93 15.82 -5.31
CA ALA A 251 13.76 16.35 -3.96
C ALA A 251 13.03 15.35 -3.05
N ALA A 252 11.98 14.68 -3.55
CA ALA A 252 11.27 13.66 -2.79
C ALA A 252 12.13 12.40 -2.48
N LEU A 253 13.11 12.09 -3.32
CA LEU A 253 14.09 11.00 -3.15
C LEU A 253 15.29 11.39 -2.27
N ALA A 254 15.31 12.57 -1.67
CA ALA A 254 16.44 13.00 -0.85
C ALA A 254 16.59 12.08 0.38
N MET A 255 17.84 11.67 0.64
CA MET A 255 18.17 10.78 1.76
C MET A 255 17.90 11.42 3.10
N ASP A 256 18.31 12.67 3.24
CA ASP A 256 17.99 13.49 4.39
C ASP A 256 16.53 14.00 4.28
N PRO A 257 15.66 13.69 5.24
CA PRO A 257 14.28 14.16 5.24
C PRO A 257 14.15 15.69 5.25
N GLU A 258 15.13 16.44 5.75
CA GLU A 258 15.12 17.91 5.71
C GLU A 258 15.35 18.47 4.29
N HIS A 259 16.01 17.70 3.43
CA HIS A 259 16.18 18.05 2.03
C HIS A 259 14.97 17.67 1.14
N ARG A 260 13.95 16.99 1.69
CA ARG A 260 12.68 16.74 1.01
C ARG A 260 11.79 17.98 1.07
N SER A 261 12.17 18.99 0.29
CA SER A 261 11.51 20.30 0.25
C SER A 261 10.12 20.32 -0.41
N VAL A 262 9.64 19.16 -0.86
CA VAL A 262 8.30 18.97 -1.45
C VAL A 262 7.47 18.05 -0.55
N GLY A 263 6.17 18.30 -0.47
CA GLY A 263 5.18 17.36 0.08
C GLY A 263 4.53 16.51 -1.01
N VAL A 264 3.63 15.60 -0.61
CA VAL A 264 2.85 14.77 -1.55
C VAL A 264 2.08 15.62 -2.56
N ASP A 265 1.36 16.66 -2.09
CA ASP A 265 0.63 17.58 -2.97
C ASP A 265 1.57 18.35 -3.92
N GLY A 266 2.74 18.79 -3.44
CA GLY A 266 3.72 19.50 -4.25
C GLY A 266 4.34 18.61 -5.35
N LEU A 267 4.66 17.35 -5.02
CA LEU A 267 5.10 16.38 -6.02
C LEU A 267 3.99 16.11 -7.05
N ARG A 268 2.75 15.92 -6.58
CA ARG A 268 1.59 15.71 -7.45
C ARG A 268 1.40 16.88 -8.44
N GLU A 269 1.47 18.12 -7.97
CA GLU A 269 1.36 19.31 -8.83
C GLU A 269 2.47 19.36 -9.88
N ALA A 270 3.71 19.05 -9.50
CA ALA A 270 4.85 19.00 -10.42
C ALA A 270 4.68 17.91 -11.50
N LEU A 271 4.08 16.77 -11.15
CA LEU A 271 3.80 15.69 -12.10
C LEU A 271 2.55 15.95 -12.96
N ALA A 272 1.57 16.71 -12.47
CA ALA A 272 0.33 17.00 -13.20
C ALA A 272 0.54 17.96 -14.39
N ASN A 273 1.73 18.56 -14.50
CA ASN A 273 2.11 19.44 -15.60
C ASN A 273 1.11 20.58 -15.87
N ARG A 274 0.59 21.21 -14.81
CA ARG A 274 -0.09 22.50 -14.96
C ARG A 274 0.96 23.57 -15.17
N ARG A 275 1.28 23.88 -16.43
CA ARG A 275 1.74 25.22 -16.78
C ARG A 275 0.74 26.18 -16.13
N ARG A 276 1.20 27.00 -15.18
CA ARG A 276 0.44 28.16 -14.71
C ARG A 276 0.21 29.03 -15.95
N HIS A 277 -0.90 28.81 -16.65
CA HIS A 277 -1.40 29.75 -17.64
C HIS A 277 -1.96 30.90 -16.80
N TRP A 278 -1.10 31.87 -16.50
CA TRP A 278 -1.56 33.19 -16.12
C TRP A 278 -2.32 33.71 -17.35
N PHE A 279 -3.64 33.73 -17.28
CA PHE A 279 -4.42 34.53 -18.21
C PHE A 279 -4.04 35.99 -17.91
N VAL A 280 -3.38 36.62 -18.89
CA VAL A 280 -3.20 38.07 -18.99
C VAL A 280 -4.49 38.67 -19.52
#